data_AF-A0A9P0X8M1-F1
#
_entry.id   AF-A0A9P0X8M1-F1
#
_cell.length_a   1.000
_cell.length_b   1.000
_cell.length_c   1.000
_cell.angle_alpha   90.00
_cell.angle_beta   90.00
_cell.angle_gamma   90.00
#
_symmetry.space_group_name_H-M   'P 1'
#
loop_
_entity.id
_entity.type
_entity.pdbx_description
1 polymer ?
#
loop_
_entity_poly.entity_id
_entity_poly.type
_entity_poly.pdbx_seq_one_letter_code
_entity_poly.pdbx_strand_id
1 'polypeptide(L)' 'MATTGVGFRWLDLLEKEFDKACVGLDTSLADLETEEPDTVFSSRQKIATLSSCFAQLTHKALTIFQHSAKLEVS' A
#
# COMPACT_ATOMS: atom_id res chain seq x y z
N MET A 1 -11.38 -17.14 -17.98
CA MET A 1 -11.52 -16.20 -16.84
C MET A 1 -10.54 -15.07 -17.09
N ALA A 2 -11.02 -13.84 -17.22
CA ALA A 2 -10.21 -12.69 -17.58
C ALA A 2 -9.09 -12.49 -16.53
N THR A 3 -7.84 -12.64 -16.97
CA THR A 3 -6.61 -12.43 -16.20
C THR A 3 -6.61 -11.10 -15.46
N THR A 4 -7.28 -10.11 -16.02
CA THR A 4 -7.42 -8.77 -15.45
C THR A 4 -8.30 -8.71 -14.18
N GLY A 5 -9.34 -9.54 -14.08
CA GLY A 5 -10.21 -9.59 -12.89
C GLY A 5 -9.49 -10.12 -11.63
N VAL A 6 -8.48 -10.97 -11.84
CA VAL A 6 -7.60 -11.45 -10.77
C VAL A 6 -6.64 -10.34 -10.34
N GLY A 7 -6.15 -9.52 -11.28
CA GLY A 7 -5.26 -8.38 -11.01
C GLY A 7 -5.89 -7.33 -10.09
N PHE A 8 -7.14 -6.91 -10.36
CA PHE A 8 -7.86 -5.97 -9.50
C PHE A 8 -8.05 -6.50 -8.08
N ARG A 9 -8.53 -7.75 -7.94
CA ARG A 9 -8.74 -8.37 -6.63
C ARG A 9 -7.44 -8.51 -5.82
N TRP A 10 -6.35 -8.82 -6.50
CA TRP A 10 -5.05 -8.92 -5.86
C TRP A 10 -4.54 -7.56 -5.38
N LEU A 11 -4.76 -6.50 -6.17
CA LEU A 11 -4.40 -5.14 -5.79
C LEU A 11 -5.20 -4.67 -4.57
N ASP A 12 -6.52 -4.89 -4.55
CA ASP A 12 -7.39 -4.59 -3.40
C ASP A 12 -6.95 -5.33 -2.12
N LEU A 13 -6.50 -6.58 -2.25
CA LEU A 13 -5.99 -7.36 -1.13
C LEU A 13 -4.69 -6.76 -0.59
N LEU A 14 -3.76 -6.41 -1.47
CA LEU A 14 -2.49 -5.80 -1.06
C LEU A 14 -2.69 -4.45 -0.38
N GLU A 15 -3.59 -3.61 -0.88
CA GLU A 15 -3.91 -2.33 -0.22
C GLU A 15 -4.36 -2.54 1.22
N LYS A 16 -5.24 -3.53 1.46
CA LYS A 16 -5.73 -3.84 2.81
C LYS A 16 -4.63 -4.37 3.73
N GLU A 17 -3.80 -5.28 3.24
CA GLU A 17 -2.71 -5.84 4.04
C GLU A 17 -1.63 -4.78 4.32
N PHE A 18 -1.34 -3.89 3.36
CA PHE A 18 -0.42 -2.77 3.55
C PHE A 18 -0.95 -1.79 4.60
N ASP A 19 -2.20 -1.36 4.49
CA ASP A 19 -2.83 -0.44 5.45
C ASP A 19 -2.84 -1.03 6.87
N LYS A 20 -3.22 -2.30 7.00
CA LYS A 20 -3.20 -3.02 8.27
C LYS A 20 -1.79 -3.08 8.87
N ALA A 21 -0.77 -3.32 8.05
CA ALA A 21 0.62 -3.35 8.51
C ALA A 21 1.08 -1.95 8.97
N CYS A 22 0.72 -0.88 8.25
CA CYS A 22 1.02 0.49 8.66
C CYS A 22 0.36 0.83 10.00
N VAL A 23 -0.93 0.51 10.19
CA VAL A 23 -1.63 0.73 11.46
C VAL A 23 -1.00 -0.05 12.61
N GLY A 24 -0.64 -1.32 12.37
CA GLY A 24 0.04 -2.15 13.38
C GLY A 24 1.41 -1.58 13.76
N LEU A 25 2.15 -1.07 12.78
CA LEU A 25 3.44 -0.44 13.01
C LEU A 25 3.31 0.89 13.77
N ASP A 26 2.38 1.76 13.37
CA ASP A 26 2.13 3.03 14.07
C ASP A 26 1.69 2.81 15.52
N THR A 27 0.90 1.77 15.78
CA THR A 27 0.51 1.35 17.14
C THR A 27 1.75 0.96 17.95
N SER A 28 2.63 0.13 17.37
CA SER A 28 3.88 -0.31 18.03
C SER A 28 4.83 0.86 18.29
N LEU A 29 4.84 1.87 17.41
CA LEU A 29 5.64 3.08 17.59
C LEU A 29 5.08 4.01 18.67
N ALA A 30 3.76 4.06 18.84
CA ALA A 30 3.14 4.86 19.89
C ALA A 30 3.55 4.40 21.30
N ASP A 31 3.72 3.08 21.48
CA ASP A 31 4.20 2.51 22.75
C ASP A 31 5.63 2.94 23.09
N LEU A 32 6.46 3.24 22.08
CA LEU A 32 7.86 3.65 22.21
C LEU A 32 8.06 5.17 22.29
N GLU A 33 7.00 5.97 22.09
CA GLU A 33 7.09 7.42 21.88
C GLU A 33 7.66 8.19 23.08
N THR A 34 7.44 7.68 24.30
CA THR A 34 8.00 8.28 25.51
C THR A 34 9.46 7.96 25.74
N GLU A 35 9.95 6.82 25.23
CA GLU A 35 11.32 6.35 25.44
C GLU A 35 12.26 6.84 24.33
N GLU A 36 11.79 6.85 23.08
CA GLU A 36 12.61 7.18 21.91
C GLU A 36 11.87 8.06 20.88
N PRO A 37 11.55 9.33 21.22
CA PRO A 37 10.74 10.19 20.37
C PRO A 37 11.36 10.46 18.98
N ASP A 38 12.69 10.61 18.91
CA ASP A 38 13.39 10.84 17.64
C ASP A 38 13.36 9.60 16.72
N THR A 39 13.53 8.41 17.30
CA THR A 39 13.42 7.13 16.58
C THR A 39 12.01 6.95 16.04
N VAL A 40 10.98 7.25 16.86
CA VAL A 40 9.57 7.19 16.47
C VAL A 40 9.27 8.17 15.34
N PHE A 41 9.73 9.42 15.44
CA PHE A 41 9.56 10.42 14.39
C PHE A 41 10.20 9.97 13.06
N SER A 42 11.45 9.51 13.09
CA SER A 42 12.15 9.01 11.89
C SER A 42 11.43 7.81 11.27
N SER A 43 10.91 6.92 12.12
CA SER A 43 10.16 5.73 11.69
C SER A 43 8.86 6.12 10.99
N ARG A 44 8.07 7.05 11.57
CA ARG A 44 6.85 7.58 10.93
C ARG A 44 7.13 8.25 9.58
N GLN A 45 8.25 8.98 9.45
CA GLN A 45 8.66 9.56 8.16
C GLN A 45 8.94 8.48 7.10
N LYS A 46 9.58 7.37 7.49
CA LYS A 46 9.83 6.23 6.59
C LYS A 46 8.52 5.54 6.20
N ILE A 47 7.58 5.36 7.15
CA ILE A 47 6.24 4.82 6.88
C ILE A 47 5.52 5.69 5.84
N ALA A 48 5.48 7.01 6.04
CA ALA A 48 4.88 7.93 5.09
C ALA A 48 5.50 7.82 3.69
N THR A 49 6.82 7.65 3.61
CA THR A 49 7.53 7.43 2.34
C THR A 49 7.10 6.11 1.69
N LEU A 50 7.05 5.01 2.44
CA LEU A 50 6.59 3.70 1.95
C LEU A 50 5.15 3.78 1.46
N SER A 51 4.25 4.44 2.21
CA SER A 51 2.85 4.63 1.81
C SER A 51 2.74 5.43 0.51
N SER A 52 3.53 6.48 0.34
CA SER A 52 3.58 7.25 -0.92
C SER A 52 4.08 6.40 -2.09
N CYS A 53 5.15 5.63 -1.91
CA CYS A 53 5.67 4.74 -2.94
C CYS A 53 4.65 3.66 -3.33
N PHE A 54 3.98 3.05 -2.35
CA PHE A 54 2.96 2.04 -2.57
C PHE A 54 1.75 2.61 -3.31
N ALA A 55 1.24 3.78 -2.90
CA ALA A 55 0.13 4.44 -3.59
C ALA A 55 0.44 4.71 -5.07
N GLN A 56 1.67 5.15 -5.38
CA GLN A 56 2.11 5.37 -6.77
C GLN A 56 2.19 4.06 -7.56
N LEU A 57 2.70 2.98 -6.94
CA LEU A 57 2.77 1.66 -7.56
C LEU A 57 1.37 1.12 -7.86
N THR A 58 0.47 1.22 -6.90
CA THR A 58 -0.93 0.80 -7.04
C THR A 58 -1.63 1.56 -8.16
N HIS A 59 -1.49 2.89 -8.21
CA HIS A 59 -2.08 3.69 -9.28
C HIS A 59 -1.57 3.26 -10.68
N LYS A 60 -0.27 2.96 -10.82
CA LYS A 60 0.30 2.45 -12.07
C LYS A 60 -0.24 1.05 -12.41
N ALA A 61 -0.31 0.15 -11.44
CA ALA A 61 -0.86 -1.19 -11.63
C ALA A 61 -2.33 -1.14 -12.05
N LEU A 62 -3.13 -0.31 -11.40
CA LEU A 62 -4.54 -0.09 -11.74
C LEU A 62 -4.68 0.41 -13.18
N THR A 63 -3.87 1.37 -13.59
CA THR A 63 -3.86 1.91 -14.97
C THR A 63 -3.56 0.81 -15.99
N ILE A 64 -2.56 -0.04 -15.71
CA ILE A 64 -2.20 -1.18 -16.58
C ILE A 64 -3.36 -2.16 -16.67
N PHE A 65 -3.94 -2.56 -15.53
CA PHE A 65 -5.06 -3.51 -15.51
C PHE A 65 -6.27 -2.96 -16.25
N GLN A 66 -6.62 -1.68 -16.08
CA GLN A 66 -7.70 -1.04 -16.83
C GLN A 66 -7.43 -1.05 -18.34
N HIS A 67 -6.20 -0.79 -18.78
CA HIS A 67 -5.84 -0.85 -20.19
C HIS A 67 -5.91 -2.28 -20.74
N SER A 68 -5.39 -3.26 -20.01
CA SER A 68 -5.50 -4.68 -20.35
C SER A 68 -6.95 -5.13 -20.46
N ALA A 69 -7.83 -4.72 -19.52
CA ALA A 69 -9.26 -5.05 -19.58
C ALA A 69 -9.92 -4.54 -20.87
N LYS A 70 -9.58 -3.31 -21.28
CA LYS A 70 -10.12 -2.70 -22.51
C LYS A 70 -9.69 -3.48 -23.75
N LEU A 71 -8.44 -3.94 -23.79
CA LEU A 71 -7.92 -4.76 -24.90
C LEU A 71 -8.55 -6.16 -24.94
N GLU A 72 -8.83 -6.77 -23.77
CA GLU A 72 -9.46 -8.11 -23.69
C GLU A 72 -10.93 -8.13 -24.18
N VAL A 73 -11.59 -6.96 -24.23
CA VAL A 73 -13.01 -6.82 -24.63
C VAL A 73 -13.15 -6.34 -26.09
N SER A 74 -12.03 -6.05 -26.77
CA SER A 74 -11.99 -5.54 -28.15
C SER A 74 -11.69 -6.63 -29.18
#